data_AF-A0AAU8JJV7-F1
#
_entry.id   AF-A0AAU8JJV7-F1
#
_cell.length_a   1.000
_cell.length_b   1.000
_cell.length_c   1.000
_cell.angle_alpha   90.00
_cell.angle_beta   90.00
_cell.angle_gamma   90.00
#
_symmetry.space_group_name_H-M   'P 1'
#
loop_
_entity.id
_entity.type
_entity.pdbx_description
1 polymer ?
#
loop_
_entity_poly.entity_id
_entity_poly.type
_entity_poly.pdbx_seq_one_letter_code
_entity_poly.pdbx_strand_id
1 'polypeptide(L)'
;MEPILAAALALGTVVGTKALEKTGEGIGEALVKKTKDFLTNLKRESPTTVTAIVEHTPNQPLNYSQIIPAIQAAAEKQPELMAQIEELAALGQKEPKLMPYIQEAQQSNYQKSIVNQMRDNYGVIAEKIDKNVQINNVEGDVHI
;
A
#
# COMPACT_ATOMS: atom_id res chain seq x y z
N MET A 1 -10.59 -5.64 9.18
CA MET A 1 -9.55 -5.12 8.27
C MET A 1 -8.93 -3.91 8.94
N GLU A 2 -7.61 -3.73 8.90
CA GLU A 2 -7.00 -2.52 9.46
C GLU A 2 -7.52 -1.26 8.72
N PRO A 3 -7.87 -0.18 9.44
CA PRO A 3 -8.47 1.02 8.84
C PRO A 3 -7.62 1.63 7.72
N ILE A 4 -6.29 1.66 7.90
CA ILE A 4 -5.34 2.23 6.93
C ILE A 4 -5.33 1.41 5.63
N LEU A 5 -5.30 0.08 5.74
CA LEU A 5 -5.37 -0.82 4.58
C LEU A 5 -6.71 -0.62 3.84
N ALA A 6 -7.83 -0.59 4.56
CA ALA A 6 -9.15 -0.38 3.98
C ALA A 6 -9.26 0.98 3.25
N ALA A 7 -8.74 2.05 3.85
CA ALA A 7 -8.70 3.37 3.23
C ALA A 7 -7.80 3.37 1.97
N ALA A 8 -6.60 2.78 2.04
CA ALA A 8 -5.71 2.68 0.89
C ALA A 8 -6.34 1.94 -0.30
N LEU A 9 -7.08 0.86 -0.03
CA LEU A 9 -7.82 0.10 -1.04
C LEU A 9 -8.97 0.93 -1.64
N ALA A 10 -9.71 1.65 -0.81
CA ALA A 10 -10.79 2.54 -1.26
C ALA A 10 -10.24 3.67 -2.15
N LEU A 11 -9.14 4.31 -1.75
CA LEU A 11 -8.45 5.35 -2.53
C LEU A 11 -8.01 4.80 -3.89
N GLY A 12 -7.37 3.64 -3.89
CA GLY A 12 -6.91 3.01 -5.12
C GLY A 12 -8.03 2.66 -6.07
N THR A 13 -9.14 2.16 -5.53
CA THR A 13 -10.29 1.82 -6.36
C THR A 13 -11.01 3.06 -6.86
N VAL A 14 -11.13 4.13 -6.07
CA VAL A 14 -11.76 5.39 -6.54
C VAL A 14 -10.94 6.02 -7.66
N VAL A 15 -9.62 6.08 -7.50
CA VAL A 15 -8.72 6.72 -8.47
C VAL A 15 -8.53 5.85 -9.73
N GLY A 16 -8.24 4.55 -9.59
CA GLY A 16 -8.12 3.62 -10.71
C GLY A 16 -9.46 3.33 -11.39
N THR A 17 -10.53 3.45 -10.61
CA THR A 17 -11.95 3.52 -10.95
C THR A 17 -12.29 4.29 -12.19
N LYS A 18 -12.18 5.62 -12.06
CA LYS A 18 -12.96 6.66 -12.79
C LYS A 18 -14.49 6.42 -12.88
N ALA A 19 -14.96 5.17 -12.78
CA ALA A 19 -16.33 4.71 -12.85
C ALA A 19 -17.19 5.13 -11.66
N LEU A 20 -16.57 5.49 -10.53
CA LEU A 20 -17.27 6.06 -9.37
C LEU A 20 -17.65 7.54 -9.56
N GLU A 21 -17.11 8.24 -10.56
CA GLU A 21 -17.48 9.63 -10.85
C GLU A 21 -18.88 9.76 -11.49
N LYS A 22 -19.47 8.66 -11.97
CA LYS A 22 -20.78 8.64 -12.64
C LYS A 22 -21.92 8.04 -11.82
N THR A 23 -21.66 7.62 -10.59
CA THR A 23 -22.72 7.06 -9.73
C THR A 23 -23.45 8.19 -9.00
N GLY A 24 -24.65 8.51 -9.47
CA GLY A 24 -25.55 9.50 -8.87
C GLY A 24 -25.95 9.13 -7.43
N GLU A 25 -26.15 10.18 -6.62
CA GLU A 25 -26.63 10.25 -5.23
C GLU A 25 -26.44 9.00 -4.34
N GLY A 26 -25.50 9.08 -3.40
CA GLY A 26 -25.34 8.09 -2.33
C GLY A 26 -23.90 7.92 -1.81
N ILE A 27 -23.55 6.68 -1.45
CA ILE A 27 -22.27 6.30 -0.82
C ILE A 27 -21.09 6.53 -1.79
N GLY A 28 -21.26 6.30 -3.09
CA GLY A 28 -20.22 6.52 -4.10
C GLY A 28 -19.79 7.99 -4.21
N GLU A 29 -20.73 8.93 -4.21
CA GLU A 29 -20.42 10.38 -4.21
C GLU A 29 -19.72 10.81 -2.92
N ALA A 30 -20.21 10.33 -1.77
CA ALA A 30 -19.57 10.58 -0.48
C ALA A 30 -18.13 10.07 -0.45
N LEU A 31 -17.88 8.90 -1.05
CA LEU A 31 -16.56 8.30 -1.14
C LEU A 31 -15.63 9.08 -2.09
N VAL A 32 -16.13 9.51 -3.26
CA VAL A 32 -15.36 10.36 -4.18
C VAL A 32 -14.99 11.68 -3.50
N LYS A 33 -15.95 12.31 -2.80
CA LYS A 33 -15.71 13.55 -2.07
C LYS A 33 -14.67 13.35 -0.97
N LYS A 34 -14.84 12.35 -0.11
CA LYS A 34 -13.91 12.06 0.98
C LYS A 34 -12.52 11.68 0.48
N THR A 35 -12.44 10.99 -0.66
CA THR A 35 -11.17 10.70 -1.33
C THR A 35 -10.48 11.99 -1.76
N LYS A 36 -11.19 12.93 -2.39
CA LYS A 36 -10.63 14.23 -2.79
C LYS A 36 -10.18 15.07 -1.58
N ASP A 37 -10.99 15.12 -0.53
CA ASP A 37 -10.68 15.84 0.71
C ASP A 37 -9.43 15.24 1.38
N PHE A 38 -9.36 13.91 1.48
CA PHE A 38 -8.20 13.20 2.03
C PHE A 38 -6.93 13.43 1.21
N LEU A 39 -6.99 13.28 -0.12
CA LEU A 39 -5.81 13.52 -0.98
C LEU A 39 -5.33 14.97 -0.90
N THR A 40 -6.24 15.93 -0.72
CA THR A 40 -5.88 17.34 -0.55
C THR A 40 -5.12 17.56 0.75
N ASN A 41 -5.57 16.96 1.86
CA ASN A 41 -4.89 17.05 3.14
C ASN A 41 -3.58 16.27 3.15
N LEU A 42 -3.59 15.03 2.66
CA LEU A 42 -2.40 14.20 2.54
C LEU A 42 -1.32 14.87 1.68
N LYS A 43 -1.69 15.66 0.67
CA LYS A 43 -0.72 16.38 -0.17
C LYS A 43 0.08 17.42 0.60
N ARG A 44 -0.48 17.98 1.68
CA ARG A 44 0.22 18.96 2.53
C ARG A 44 1.35 18.29 3.31
N GLU A 45 1.10 17.08 3.80
CA GLU A 45 2.06 16.33 4.62
C GLU A 45 3.01 15.45 3.79
N SER A 46 2.48 14.82 2.75
CA SER A 46 3.21 13.90 1.88
C SER A 46 2.77 14.04 0.41
N PRO A 47 3.23 15.10 -0.28
CA PRO A 47 2.90 15.32 -1.69
C PRO A 47 3.34 14.15 -2.58
N THR A 48 4.50 13.53 -2.28
CA THR A 48 5.01 12.37 -3.02
C THR A 48 4.08 11.16 -2.89
N THR A 49 3.48 10.93 -1.72
CA THR A 49 2.51 9.84 -1.54
C THR A 49 1.26 10.09 -2.37
N VAL A 50 0.77 11.33 -2.41
CA VAL A 50 -0.39 11.67 -3.27
C VAL A 50 -0.05 11.43 -4.73
N THR A 51 1.12 11.85 -5.21
CA THR A 51 1.58 11.56 -6.59
C THR A 51 1.57 10.05 -6.87
N ALA A 52 2.15 9.24 -5.97
CA ALA A 52 2.13 7.78 -6.11
C ALA A 52 0.71 7.19 -6.11
N ILE A 53 -0.23 7.83 -5.40
CA ILE A 53 -1.65 7.44 -5.40
C ILE A 53 -2.38 7.90 -6.66
N VAL A 54 -2.09 9.06 -7.25
CA VAL A 54 -2.88 9.59 -8.39
C VAL A 54 -2.32 9.22 -9.76
N GLU A 55 -1.02 8.95 -9.86
CA GLU A 55 -0.35 8.63 -11.13
C GLU A 55 -0.42 7.14 -11.48
N HIS A 56 -0.94 6.28 -10.60
CA HIS A 56 -1.17 4.89 -10.97
C HIS A 56 -2.21 4.81 -12.08
N THR A 57 -1.96 3.94 -13.05
CA THR A 57 -2.90 3.68 -14.15
C THR A 57 -3.90 2.60 -13.74
N PRO A 58 -5.11 2.54 -14.35
CA PRO A 58 -6.09 1.50 -14.06
C PRO A 58 -5.55 0.06 -14.18
N ASN A 59 -4.52 -0.13 -15.01
CA ASN A 59 -3.87 -1.42 -15.26
C ASN A 59 -2.66 -1.67 -14.34
N GLN A 60 -2.29 -0.73 -13.48
CA GLN A 60 -1.15 -0.84 -12.59
C GLN A 60 -1.63 -0.73 -11.13
N PRO A 61 -1.69 -1.83 -10.38
CA PRO A 61 -2.16 -1.80 -9.01
C PRO A 61 -1.21 -0.96 -8.17
N LEU A 62 -1.79 -0.17 -7.26
CA LEU A 62 -1.04 0.62 -6.29
C LEU A 62 -0.01 -0.21 -5.55
N ASN A 63 1.14 0.40 -5.28
CA ASN A 63 2.18 -0.23 -4.49
C ASN A 63 1.87 -0.06 -3.00
N TYR A 64 0.92 -0.83 -2.50
CA TYR A 64 0.47 -0.72 -1.10
C TYR A 64 1.60 -0.94 -0.08
N SER A 65 2.65 -1.69 -0.42
CA SER A 65 3.85 -1.86 0.42
C SER A 65 4.60 -0.55 0.66
N GLN A 66 4.46 0.44 -0.21
CA GLN A 66 5.03 1.79 -0.04
C GLN A 66 4.00 2.78 0.49
N ILE A 67 2.74 2.63 0.10
CA ILE A 67 1.71 3.63 0.35
C ILE A 67 1.11 3.51 1.75
N ILE A 68 0.91 2.28 2.26
CA ILE A 68 0.37 2.07 3.61
C ILE A 68 1.27 2.70 4.68
N PRO A 69 2.60 2.44 4.70
CA PRO A 69 3.49 3.07 5.68
C PRO A 69 3.54 4.60 5.53
N ALA A 70 3.45 5.12 4.31
CA ALA A 70 3.51 6.56 4.08
C ALA A 70 2.22 7.28 4.52
N ILE A 71 1.05 6.68 4.31
CA ILE A 71 -0.22 7.17 4.84
C ILE A 71 -0.18 7.14 6.37
N GLN A 72 0.31 6.05 6.96
CA GLN A 72 0.43 5.93 8.41
C GLN A 72 1.33 7.02 9.00
N ALA A 73 2.53 7.22 8.44
CA ALA A 73 3.46 8.24 8.89
C ALA A 73 2.90 9.68 8.77
N ALA A 74 2.04 9.93 7.78
CA ALA A 74 1.33 11.21 7.66
C ALA A 74 0.22 11.34 8.72
N ALA A 75 -0.55 10.28 8.96
CA ALA A 75 -1.61 10.26 9.97
C ALA A 75 -1.09 10.41 11.40
N GLU A 76 0.11 9.89 11.69
CA GLU A 76 0.78 10.08 12.98
C GLU A 76 1.16 11.55 13.24
N LYS A 77 1.41 12.33 12.18
CA LYS A 77 1.73 13.76 12.28
C LYS A 77 0.50 14.66 12.31
N GLN A 78 -0.61 14.21 11.70
CA GLN A 78 -1.83 14.99 11.59
C GLN A 78 -3.06 14.14 12.01
N PRO A 79 -3.58 14.34 13.24
CA PRO A 79 -4.70 13.56 13.76
C PRO A 79 -5.96 13.61 12.89
N GLU A 80 -6.18 14.72 12.17
CA GLU A 80 -7.29 14.87 11.22
C GLU A 80 -7.24 13.86 10.07
N LEU A 81 -6.03 13.45 9.63
CA LEU A 81 -5.88 12.43 8.60
C LEU A 81 -6.33 11.05 9.12
N MET A 82 -6.12 10.77 10.41
CA MET A 82 -6.57 9.51 11.00
C MET A 82 -8.10 9.41 11.01
N ALA A 83 -8.81 10.48 11.35
CA ALA A 83 -10.26 10.53 11.27
C ALA A 83 -10.76 10.33 9.82
N GLN A 84 -10.07 10.93 8.84
CA GLN A 84 -10.42 10.74 7.43
C GLN A 84 -10.16 9.31 6.93
N ILE A 85 -9.12 8.64 7.44
CA ILE A 85 -8.84 7.23 7.15
C ILE A 85 -9.98 6.35 7.64
N GLU A 86 -10.47 6.56 8.85
CA GLU A 86 -11.58 5.79 9.41
C GLU A 86 -12.88 5.97 8.61
N GLU A 87 -13.20 7.22 8.25
CA GLU A 87 -14.36 7.53 7.42
C GLU A 87 -14.26 6.90 6.02
N LEU A 88 -13.10 6.98 5.38
CA LEU A 88 -12.84 6.36 4.08
C LEU A 88 -12.96 4.83 4.16
N ALA A 89 -12.40 4.22 5.20
CA ALA A 89 -12.50 2.79 5.42
C ALA A 89 -13.95 2.35 5.61
N ALA A 90 -14.73 3.11 6.40
CA ALA A 90 -16.13 2.81 6.65
C ALA A 90 -17.00 2.97 5.39
N LEU A 91 -16.78 4.03 4.60
CA LEU A 91 -17.50 4.24 3.33
C LEU A 91 -17.11 3.18 2.29
N GLY A 92 -15.82 2.85 2.19
CA GLY A 92 -15.32 1.83 1.26
C GLY A 92 -15.90 0.45 1.53
N GLN A 93 -16.08 0.09 2.80
CA GLN A 93 -16.74 -1.17 3.18
C GLN A 93 -18.24 -1.19 2.89
N LYS A 94 -18.89 -0.02 2.85
CA LYS A 94 -20.32 0.13 2.59
C LYS A 94 -20.68 0.23 1.11
N GLU A 95 -19.69 0.37 0.23
CA GLU A 95 -19.90 0.41 -1.22
C GLU A 95 -19.68 -0.98 -1.83
N PRO A 96 -20.76 -1.72 -2.16
CA PRO A 96 -20.64 -3.09 -2.67
C PRO A 96 -19.91 -3.16 -4.01
N LYS A 97 -19.91 -2.09 -4.82
CA LYS A 97 -19.16 -2.04 -6.08
C LYS A 97 -17.64 -2.07 -5.89
N LEU A 98 -17.15 -1.74 -4.69
CA LEU A 98 -15.73 -1.80 -4.37
C LEU A 98 -15.28 -3.19 -3.90
N MET A 99 -16.20 -4.04 -3.44
CA MET A 99 -15.84 -5.35 -2.89
C MET A 99 -14.96 -6.20 -3.80
N PRO A 100 -15.20 -6.29 -5.13
CA PRO A 100 -14.34 -7.05 -6.03
C PRO A 100 -12.92 -6.49 -6.08
N TYR A 101 -12.77 -5.16 -6.18
CA TYR A 101 -11.48 -4.48 -6.23
C TYR A 101 -10.73 -4.56 -4.88
N ILE A 102 -11.47 -4.46 -3.77
CA ILE A 102 -10.94 -4.65 -2.42
C ILE A 102 -10.43 -6.09 -2.23
N GLN A 103 -11.11 -7.10 -2.79
CA GLN A 103 -10.66 -8.49 -2.75
C GLN A 103 -9.43 -8.72 -3.64
N GLU A 104 -9.44 -8.20 -4.87
CA GLU A 104 -8.33 -8.33 -5.82
C GLU A 104 -7.04 -7.68 -5.29
N ALA A 105 -7.16 -6.47 -4.72
CA ALA A 105 -6.01 -5.77 -4.17
C ALA A 105 -5.50 -6.39 -2.86
N GLN A 106 -6.37 -6.99 -2.04
CA GLN A 106 -5.94 -7.82 -0.90
C GLN A 106 -5.17 -9.05 -1.37
N GLN A 107 -5.67 -9.78 -2.38
CA GLN A 107 -4.99 -10.96 -2.94
C GLN A 107 -3.64 -10.59 -3.55
N SER A 108 -3.58 -9.48 -4.28
CA SER A 108 -2.34 -8.96 -4.88
C SER A 108 -1.31 -8.56 -3.82
N ASN A 109 -1.74 -7.92 -2.74
CA ASN A 109 -0.85 -7.60 -1.61
C ASN A 109 -0.36 -8.83 -0.88
N TYR A 110 -1.24 -9.81 -0.66
CA TYR A 110 -0.87 -11.07 -0.02
C TYR A 110 0.18 -11.80 -0.87
N GLN A 111 -0.01 -11.87 -2.18
CA GLN A 111 0.96 -12.47 -3.10
C GLN A 111 2.29 -11.70 -3.15
N LYS A 112 2.27 -10.36 -3.21
CA LYS A 112 3.50 -9.55 -3.14
C LYS A 112 4.24 -9.72 -1.82
N SER A 113 3.52 -9.82 -0.69
CA SER A 113 4.11 -10.09 0.62
C SER A 113 4.84 -11.43 0.63
N ILE A 114 4.21 -12.49 0.11
CA ILE A 114 4.82 -13.82 0.01
C ILE A 114 6.08 -13.78 -0.87
N VAL A 115 6.02 -13.11 -2.02
CA VAL A 115 7.19 -12.97 -2.93
C VAL A 115 8.33 -12.19 -2.28
N ASN A 116 8.03 -11.09 -1.57
CA ASN A 116 9.04 -10.31 -0.87
C ASN A 116 9.66 -11.11 0.28
N GLN A 117 8.87 -11.82 1.08
CA GLN A 117 9.40 -12.71 2.13
C GLN A 117 10.29 -13.81 1.55
N MET A 118 9.91 -14.41 0.41
CA MET A 118 10.77 -15.38 -0.28
C MET A 118 12.08 -14.73 -0.74
N ARG A 119 12.03 -13.56 -1.39
CA ARG A 119 13.22 -12.82 -1.85
C ARG A 119 14.15 -12.47 -0.69
N ASP A 120 13.61 -11.97 0.42
CA ASP A 120 14.39 -11.59 1.58
C ASP A 120 15.01 -12.84 2.25
N ASN A 121 14.30 -13.96 2.28
CA ASN A 121 14.85 -15.25 2.69
C ASN A 121 15.98 -15.73 1.78
N TYR A 122 15.86 -15.61 0.46
CA TYR A 122 16.94 -15.94 -0.47
C TYR A 122 18.16 -15.01 -0.33
N GLY A 123 17.94 -13.72 -0.05
CA GLY A 123 19.02 -12.78 0.27
C GLY A 123 19.80 -13.17 1.52
N VAL A 124 19.09 -13.59 2.58
CA VAL A 124 19.71 -14.11 3.82
C VAL A 124 20.46 -15.43 3.57
N ILE A 125 19.95 -16.30 2.69
CA ILE A 125 20.64 -17.54 2.31
C ILE A 125 21.91 -17.22 1.51
N ALA A 126 21.85 -16.28 0.57
CA ALA A 126 23.02 -15.84 -0.20
C ALA A 126 24.10 -15.22 0.69
N GLU A 127 23.72 -14.38 1.66
CA GLU A 127 24.66 -13.79 2.64
C GLU A 127 25.29 -14.86 3.56
N LYS A 128 24.53 -15.88 3.98
CA LYS A 128 25.06 -17.01 4.76
C LYS A 128 26.01 -17.88 3.96
N ILE A 129 25.76 -18.08 2.66
CA ILE A 129 26.67 -18.83 1.78
C ILE A 129 27.97 -18.04 1.58
N ASP A 130 27.89 -16.73 1.33
CA ASP A 130 29.08 -15.89 1.15
C ASP A 130 29.98 -15.89 2.39
N LYS A 131 29.41 -15.78 3.60
CA LYS A 131 30.15 -15.87 4.86
C LYS A 131 30.81 -17.25 5.06
N ASN A 132 30.11 -18.34 4.76
CA ASN A 132 30.67 -19.69 4.92
C ASN A 132 31.75 -20.01 3.87
N VAL A 133 31.68 -19.45 2.66
CA VAL A 133 32.73 -19.60 1.64
C VAL A 133 33.98 -18.80 2.02
N GLN A 134 33.83 -17.61 2.61
CA GLN A 134 34.98 -16.83 3.10
C GLN A 134 35.69 -17.48 4.28
N ILE A 135 34.97 -18.09 5.24
CA ILE A 135 35.58 -18.75 6.41
C ILE A 135 36.44 -19.95 6.00
N ASN A 136 36.03 -20.73 4.99
CA ASN A 136 36.79 -21.90 4.52
C ASN A 136 38.04 -21.58 3.70
N ASN A 137 38.25 -20.33 3.30
CA ASN A 137 39.44 -19.90 2.52
C ASN A 137 40.55 -19.30 3.39
N VAL A 138 40.38 -19.14 4.70
CA VAL A 138 41.40 -18.56 5.61
C VAL A 138 42.16 -19.61 6.43
N GLU A 139 41.74 -20.88 6.43
CA GLU A 139 42.43 -21.98 7.15
C GLU A 139 43.36 -22.83 6.25
N GLY A 140 43.72 -22.31 5.08
CA GLY A 140 44.56 -23.01 4.09
C GLY A 140 46.06 -22.68 4.11
N ASP A 141 46.57 -21.90 5.07
CA ASP A 141 48.01 -21.66 5.21
C ASP A 141 48.64 -22.71 6.14
N VAL A 142 48.80 -23.93 5.63
CA VAL A 142 49.68 -24.93 6.23
C VAL A 142 51.12 -24.59 5.85
N HIS A 143 51.77 -23.74 6.65
CA HIS A 143 53.22 -23.79 6.81
C HIS A 143 53.53 -24.98 7.73
N ILE A 144 54.09 -26.09 7.22
CA ILE A 144 55.48 -26.59 7.34
C ILE A 144 55.55 -27.88 6.50
#